data_AF-A0A2H0VF02-F1
#
_entry.id   AF-A0A2H0VF02-F1
#
_cell.length_a   1.000
_cell.length_b   1.000
_cell.length_c   1.000
_cell.angle_alpha   90.00
_cell.angle_beta   90.00
_cell.angle_gamma   90.00
#
_symmetry.space_group_name_H-M   'P 1'
#
loop_
_entity.id
_entity.type
_entity.pdbx_description
1 polymer ?
#
loop_
_entity_poly.entity_id
_entity_poly.type
_entity_poly.pdbx_seq_one_letter_code
_entity_poly.pdbx_strand_id
1 'polypeptide(L)'
;MKVILYYLLSLVFIVLFSVFLVTGKAEAMAMPQMVGVCVVLVLYTIIISLVGEGRSLDEREVSHRNLSNRVGLIAGTVVLSVGIIYQLFINHHLDYWMLLGLAVINFAKLITLIFLHHKK
;
A
#
# COMPACT_ATOMS: atom_id res chain seq x y z
N MET A 1 -19.34 0.14 9.76
CA MET A 1 -19.50 1.34 8.90
C MET A 1 -18.27 2.25 8.86
N LYS A 2 -17.72 2.72 9.99
CA LYS A 2 -16.53 3.61 9.97
C LYS A 2 -15.32 3.02 9.24
N VAL A 3 -15.08 1.71 9.39
CA VAL A 3 -13.94 1.01 8.74
C VAL A 3 -14.12 0.98 7.20
N ILE A 4 -15.32 0.68 6.71
CA ILE A 4 -15.67 0.67 5.27
C ILE A 4 -15.47 2.06 4.65
N LEU A 5 -15.81 3.13 5.39
CA LEU A 5 -15.58 4.51 4.97
C LEU A 5 -14.09 4.81 4.80
N TYR A 6 -13.21 4.37 5.72
CA TYR A 6 -11.76 4.54 5.60
C TYR A 6 -11.17 3.81 4.39
N TYR A 7 -11.71 2.64 4.03
CA TYR A 7 -11.27 1.89 2.86
C TYR A 7 -11.70 2.51 1.54
N LEU A 8 -12.93 3.00 1.45
CA LEU A 8 -13.41 3.76 0.29
C LEU A 8 -12.57 5.03 0.08
N LEU A 9 -12.23 5.72 1.18
CA LEU A 9 -11.34 6.87 1.15
C LEU A 9 -9.93 6.51 0.68
N SER A 10 -9.35 5.41 1.17
CA SER A 10 -8.05 4.89 0.73
C SER A 10 -8.02 4.57 -0.76
N LEU A 11 -9.08 3.92 -1.27
CA LEU A 11 -9.16 3.52 -2.68
C LEU A 11 -9.31 4.73 -3.61
N VAL A 12 -10.16 5.69 -3.24
CA VAL A 12 -10.28 6.98 -3.96
C VAL A 12 -8.95 7.73 -3.95
N PHE A 13 -8.22 7.69 -2.83
CA PHE A 13 -6.93 8.36 -2.69
C PHE A 13 -5.85 7.73 -3.59
N ILE A 14 -5.79 6.40 -3.70
CA ILE A 14 -4.89 5.68 -4.62
C ILE A 14 -5.20 6.06 -6.08
N VAL A 15 -6.47 6.14 -6.45
CA VAL A 15 -6.90 6.51 -7.81
C VAL A 15 -6.56 7.96 -8.13
N LEU A 16 -6.77 8.89 -7.20
CA LEU A 16 -6.38 10.29 -7.40
C LEU A 16 -4.85 10.44 -7.49
N PHE A 17 -4.12 9.66 -6.70
CA PHE A 17 -2.66 9.68 -6.71
C PHE A 17 -2.07 9.13 -8.02
N SER A 18 -2.63 8.05 -8.56
CA SER A 18 -2.18 7.50 -9.84
C SER A 18 -2.49 8.44 -11.01
N VAL A 19 -3.66 9.09 -10.99
CA VAL A 19 -4.04 10.12 -11.99
C VAL A 19 -3.11 11.34 -11.91
N PHE A 20 -2.74 11.78 -10.71
CA PHE A 20 -1.78 12.87 -10.49
C PHE A 20 -0.37 12.52 -10.98
N LEU A 21 0.08 11.27 -10.81
CA LEU A 21 1.37 10.80 -11.31
C LEU A 21 1.41 10.71 -12.85
N VAL A 22 0.31 10.27 -13.47
CA VAL A 22 0.20 10.10 -14.93
C VAL A 22 0.04 11.44 -15.68
N THR A 23 -0.38 12.50 -15.00
CA THR A 23 -0.55 13.84 -15.63
C THR A 23 0.76 14.63 -15.78
N GLY A 24 1.87 14.20 -15.18
CA GLY A 24 3.20 14.75 -15.45
C GLY A 24 3.80 14.16 -16.73
N LYS A 25 4.32 15.01 -17.63
CA LYS A 25 5.01 14.56 -18.85
C LYS A 25 6.08 13.53 -18.49
N ALA A 26 6.05 12.39 -19.19
CA ALA A 26 6.75 11.14 -18.91
C ALA A 26 8.30 11.19 -18.87
N GLU A 27 8.93 12.36 -19.03
CA GLU A 27 10.39 12.47 -19.17
C GLU A 27 11.11 13.05 -17.95
N ALA A 28 10.44 13.81 -17.08
CA ALA A 28 10.96 14.16 -15.75
C ALA A 28 9.86 14.71 -14.85
N MET A 29 9.66 14.11 -13.66
CA MET A 29 8.80 14.70 -12.62
C MET A 29 9.48 15.95 -12.04
N ALA A 30 8.72 17.04 -11.89
CA ALA A 30 9.26 18.23 -11.24
C ALA A 30 9.52 17.95 -9.75
N MET A 31 10.60 18.51 -9.19
CA MET A 31 10.98 18.36 -7.76
C MET A 31 9.83 18.56 -6.75
N PRO A 32 8.91 19.54 -6.92
CA PRO A 32 7.76 19.69 -6.02
C PRO A 32 6.77 18.51 -6.06
N GLN A 33 6.60 17.89 -7.22
CA GLN A 33 5.72 16.72 -7.40
C GLN A 33 6.32 15.48 -6.73
N MET A 34 7.65 15.30 -6.79
CA MET A 34 8.34 14.21 -6.10
C MET A 34 8.19 14.31 -4.58
N VAL A 35 8.38 15.50 -4.01
CA VAL A 35 8.22 15.72 -2.56
C VAL A 35 6.79 15.47 -2.12
N GLY A 36 5.80 15.93 -2.90
CA GLY A 36 4.38 15.67 -2.64
C GLY A 36 4.06 14.17 -2.62
N VAL A 37 4.60 13.42 -3.57
CA VAL A 37 4.42 11.96 -3.68
C VAL A 37 5.01 11.22 -2.48
N CYS A 38 6.20 11.61 -2.03
CA CYS A 38 6.83 11.02 -0.85
C CYS A 38 6.01 11.25 0.43
N VAL A 39 5.54 12.47 0.68
CA VAL A 39 4.74 12.80 1.86
C VAL A 39 3.43 12.01 1.86
N VAL A 40 2.79 11.90 0.70
CA VAL A 40 1.54 11.17 0.53
C VAL A 40 1.72 9.66 0.75
N LEU A 41 2.81 9.07 0.27
CA LEU A 41 3.13 7.66 0.52
C LEU A 41 3.39 7.38 2.00
N VAL A 42 4.09 8.27 2.70
CA VAL A 42 4.31 8.16 4.15
C VAL A 42 2.99 8.21 4.92
N LEU A 43 2.09 9.14 4.58
CA LEU A 43 0.77 9.20 5.21
C LEU A 43 -0.07 7.95 4.90
N TYR A 44 -0.02 7.46 3.66
CA TYR A 44 -0.74 6.27 3.23
C TYR A 44 -0.30 5.01 3.99
N THR A 45 1.01 4.80 4.14
CA THR A 45 1.56 3.66 4.90
C THR A 45 1.16 3.68 6.37
N ILE A 46 1.13 4.86 7.00
CA ILE A 46 0.63 5.03 8.37
C ILE A 46 -0.85 4.64 8.47
N ILE A 47 -1.67 5.10 7.52
CA ILE A 47 -3.11 4.82 7.50
C ILE A 47 -3.39 3.32 7.32
N ILE A 48 -2.68 2.64 6.42
CA ILE A 48 -2.83 1.19 6.23
C ILE A 48 -2.39 0.39 7.46
N SER A 49 -1.33 0.82 8.16
CA SER A 49 -0.87 0.14 9.37
C SER A 49 -1.91 0.16 10.51
N LEU A 50 -2.80 1.16 10.52
CA LEU A 50 -3.85 1.34 11.52
C LEU A 50 -5.14 0.56 11.23
N VAL A 51 -5.23 -0.06 10.06
CA VAL A 51 -6.40 -0.85 9.68
C VAL A 51 -6.38 -2.21 10.39
N GLY A 52 -7.28 -2.39 11.37
CA GLY A 52 -7.40 -3.61 12.19
C GLY A 52 -8.28 -4.72 11.60
N GLU A 53 -7.98 -5.97 11.97
CA GLU A 53 -8.64 -7.20 11.48
C GLU A 53 -9.53 -7.88 12.54
N GLY A 54 -10.57 -8.60 12.08
CA GLY A 54 -11.71 -9.05 12.89
C GLY A 54 -11.57 -10.40 13.62
N ARG A 55 -12.51 -10.63 14.54
CA ARG A 55 -12.57 -11.74 15.53
C ARG A 55 -12.53 -13.17 14.97
N SER A 56 -11.94 -14.07 15.76
CA SER A 56 -11.78 -15.52 15.56
C SER A 56 -12.30 -16.36 16.74
N LEU A 57 -12.41 -17.68 16.50
CA LEU A 57 -12.99 -18.69 17.39
C LEU A 57 -12.06 -19.18 18.52
N ASP A 58 -10.74 -19.03 18.36
CA ASP A 58 -9.72 -19.19 19.41
C ASP A 58 -8.70 -18.05 19.27
N GLU A 59 -8.29 -17.45 20.38
CA GLU A 59 -7.59 -16.17 20.40
C GLU A 59 -6.08 -16.30 20.15
N ARG A 60 -5.47 -17.45 20.52
CA ARG A 60 -4.00 -17.64 20.43
C ARG A 60 -3.53 -17.97 19.02
N GLU A 61 -4.07 -19.00 18.39
CA GLU A 61 -3.66 -19.37 17.01
C GLU A 61 -3.93 -18.26 16.00
N VAL A 62 -4.99 -17.48 16.22
CA VAL A 62 -5.30 -16.36 15.34
C VAL A 62 -4.40 -15.18 15.56
N SER A 63 -3.99 -14.90 16.80
CA SER A 63 -2.99 -13.87 17.06
C SER A 63 -1.68 -14.18 16.32
N HIS A 64 -1.20 -15.44 16.38
CA HIS A 64 0.01 -15.85 15.67
C HIS A 64 -0.14 -15.80 14.14
N ARG A 65 -1.27 -16.28 13.60
CA ARG A 65 -1.54 -16.23 12.16
C ARG A 65 -1.64 -14.78 11.65
N ASN A 66 -2.32 -13.91 12.39
CA ASN A 66 -2.48 -12.51 12.01
C ASN A 66 -1.16 -11.75 12.13
N LEU A 67 -0.38 -12.01 13.18
CA LEU A 67 0.94 -11.41 13.34
C LEU A 67 1.87 -11.82 12.20
N SER A 68 1.93 -13.11 11.85
CA SER A 68 2.73 -13.60 10.73
C SER A 68 2.31 -12.96 9.40
N ASN A 69 1.00 -12.89 9.14
CA ASN A 69 0.46 -12.30 7.91
C ASN A 69 0.73 -10.78 7.83
N ARG A 70 0.70 -10.08 8.97
CA ARG A 70 1.02 -8.65 9.06
C ARG A 70 2.51 -8.39 8.88
N VAL A 71 3.37 -9.17 9.53
CA VAL A 71 4.83 -9.06 9.40
C VAL A 71 5.27 -9.34 7.96
N GLY A 72 4.69 -10.35 7.30
CA GLY A 72 4.96 -10.65 5.89
C GLY A 72 4.60 -9.50 4.95
N LEU A 73 3.42 -8.88 5.15
CA LEU A 73 3.00 -7.72 4.36
C LEU A 73 3.92 -6.51 4.57
N ILE A 74 4.30 -6.24 5.83
CA ILE A 74 5.19 -5.12 6.18
C ILE A 74 6.58 -5.36 5.59
N ALA A 75 7.14 -6.56 5.74
CA ALA A 75 8.44 -6.90 5.18
C ALA A 75 8.45 -6.74 3.65
N GLY A 76 7.43 -7.27 2.95
CA GLY A 76 7.32 -7.15 1.49
C GLY A 76 7.18 -5.71 1.01
N THR A 77 6.33 -4.92 1.67
CA THR A 77 6.15 -3.50 1.31
C THR A 77 7.39 -2.67 1.62
N VAL A 78 8.09 -2.91 2.73
CA VAL A 78 9.35 -2.24 3.08
C VAL A 78 10.43 -2.57 2.05
N VAL A 79 10.64 -3.84 1.71
CA VAL A 79 11.66 -4.25 0.73
C VAL A 79 11.41 -3.63 -0.64
N LEU A 80 10.17 -3.68 -1.13
CA LEU A 80 9.81 -3.09 -2.42
C LEU A 80 9.94 -1.56 -2.40
N SER A 81 9.55 -0.91 -1.31
CA SER A 81 9.68 0.55 -1.17
C SER A 81 11.15 0.98 -1.13
N VAL A 82 12.00 0.31 -0.35
CA VAL A 82 13.44 0.58 -0.29
C VAL A 82 14.09 0.35 -1.66
N GLY A 83 13.69 -0.72 -2.35
CA GLY A 83 14.18 -0.99 -3.70
C GLY A 83 13.81 0.10 -4.71
N ILE A 84 12.57 0.61 -4.68
CA ILE A 84 12.14 1.72 -5.53
C ILE A 84 12.94 3.00 -5.20
N ILE A 85 13.13 3.30 -3.91
CA ILE A 85 13.94 4.46 -3.47
C ILE A 85 15.38 4.34 -3.99
N TYR A 86 15.99 3.17 -3.84
CA TYR A 86 17.35 2.90 -4.30
C TYR A 86 17.46 3.07 -5.83
N GLN A 87 16.51 2.52 -6.59
CA GLN A 87 16.50 2.61 -8.04
C GLN A 87 16.30 4.05 -8.52
N LEU A 88 15.43 4.80 -7.85
CA LEU A 88 15.21 6.21 -8.14
C LEU A 88 16.47 7.05 -7.88
N PHE A 89 17.18 6.79 -6.77
CA PHE A 89 18.40 7.53 -6.43
C PHE A 89 19.60 7.22 -7.33
N ILE A 90 19.77 5.98 -7.79
CA ILE A 90 20.97 5.58 -8.54
C ILE A 90 20.76 5.60 -10.05
N ASN A 91 19.62 5.09 -10.52
CA ASN A 91 19.36 4.96 -11.95
C ASN A 91 18.52 6.12 -12.50
N HIS A 92 17.92 6.94 -11.63
CA HIS A 92 16.98 8.02 -12.00
C HIS A 92 15.84 7.57 -12.92
N HIS A 93 15.59 6.26 -12.95
CA HIS A 93 14.61 5.59 -13.77
C HIS A 93 13.80 4.67 -12.87
N LEU A 94 12.49 4.68 -13.08
CA LEU A 94 11.56 3.91 -12.28
C LEU A 94 11.16 2.65 -13.05
N ASP A 95 11.42 1.47 -12.47
CA ASP A 95 11.00 0.21 -13.06
C ASP A 95 9.54 -0.09 -12.69
N TYR A 96 8.71 -0.19 -13.74
CA TYR A 96 7.30 -0.48 -13.63
C TYR A 96 7.03 -1.83 -12.96
N TRP A 97 7.94 -2.81 -13.03
CA TRP A 97 7.76 -4.11 -12.37
C TRP A 97 7.80 -4.02 -10.85
N MET A 98 8.66 -3.18 -10.28
CA MET A 98 8.72 -2.98 -8.82
C MET A 98 7.46 -2.26 -8.33
N LEU A 99 6.98 -1.27 -9.09
CA LEU A 99 5.77 -0.55 -8.77
C LEU A 99 4.52 -1.45 -8.88
N LEU A 100 4.48 -2.30 -9.90
CA LEU A 100 3.43 -3.29 -10.09
C LEU A 100 3.46 -4.36 -8.99
N GLY A 101 4.64 -4.81 -8.57
CA GLY A 101 4.80 -5.72 -7.44
C GLY A 101 4.25 -5.12 -6.13
N LEU A 102 4.53 -3.84 -5.87
CA LEU A 102 3.97 -3.14 -4.72
C LEU A 102 2.45 -3.02 -4.83
N ALA A 103 1.91 -2.71 -6.01
CA ALA A 103 0.48 -2.66 -6.23
C ALA A 103 -0.19 -4.02 -5.99
N VAL A 104 0.36 -5.09 -6.56
CA VAL A 104 -0.18 -6.46 -6.45
C VAL A 104 -0.22 -6.95 -5.01
N ILE A 105 0.82 -6.72 -4.21
CA ILE A 105 0.84 -7.16 -2.81
C ILE A 105 -0.26 -6.46 -1.98
N ASN A 106 -0.54 -5.20 -2.30
CA ASN A 106 -1.60 -4.42 -1.66
C ASN A 106 -3.00 -4.86 -2.14
N PHE A 107 -3.17 -5.10 -3.46
CA PHE A 107 -4.41 -5.62 -4.02
C PHE A 107 -4.75 -7.00 -3.46
N ALA A 108 -3.76 -7.89 -3.36
CA ALA A 108 -3.95 -9.22 -2.77
C ALA A 108 -4.48 -9.12 -1.33
N LYS A 109 -3.94 -8.20 -0.52
CA LYS A 109 -4.43 -7.95 0.84
C LYS A 109 -5.87 -7.43 0.84
N LEU A 110 -6.18 -6.45 -0.01
CA LEU A 110 -7.52 -5.86 -0.14
C LEU A 110 -8.56 -6.90 -0.55
N ILE A 111 -8.29 -7.70 -1.58
CA ILE A 111 -9.20 -8.74 -2.07
C ILE A 111 -9.46 -9.79 -0.98
N THR A 112 -8.40 -10.24 -0.30
CA THR A 112 -8.51 -11.21 0.79
C THR A 112 -9.36 -10.67 1.94
N LEU A 113 -9.23 -9.37 2.23
CA LEU A 113 -9.96 -8.70 3.31
C LEU A 113 -11.44 -8.49 2.95
N ILE A 114 -11.74 -8.10 1.70
CA ILE A 114 -13.11 -8.00 1.18
C ILE A 114 -13.79 -9.37 1.21
N PHE A 115 -13.10 -10.41 0.74
CA PHE A 115 -13.61 -11.78 0.76
C PHE A 115 -13.91 -12.25 2.20
N LEU A 116 -13.00 -11.97 3.15
CA LEU A 116 -13.20 -12.31 4.56
C LEU A 116 -14.39 -11.56 5.17
N HIS A 117 -14.60 -10.30 4.77
CA HIS A 117 -15.74 -9.51 5.24
C HIS A 117 -17.07 -10.03 4.67
N HIS A 118 -17.08 -10.46 3.42
CA HIS A 118 -18.30 -10.92 2.76
C HIS A 118 -18.72 -12.35 3.19
N LYS A 119 -17.76 -13.15 3.67
CA LYS A 119 -17.98 -14.51 4.19
C LYS A 119 -18.40 -14.53 5.68
N LYS A 120 -18.39 -13.38 6.36
CA LYS A 120 -18.89 -13.19 7.73
C LYS A 120 -20.32 -12.67 7.70
#